data_AF-A0AAD8E298-F1
#
_entry.id   AF-A0AAD8E298-F1
#
_cell.length_a   1.000
_cell.length_b   1.000
_cell.length_c   1.000
_cell.angle_alpha   90.00
_cell.angle_beta   90.00
_cell.angle_gamma   90.00
#
_symmetry.space_group_name_H-M   'P 1'
#
loop_
_entity.id
_entity.type
_entity.pdbx_description
1 polymer ?
#
loop_
_entity_poly.entity_id
_entity_poly.type
_entity_poly.pdbx_seq_one_letter_code
_entity_poly.pdbx_strand_id
1 'polypeptide(L)'
;TDAEPTKSIREKRMEFCEFVVKESIRLRCGKVTVWAIIGWEGLLGMRILDENVMQDGAPPHYAIAVREILDDHLQNRWVGRRGPIEWPARSPDLTACDFWLWGYLKEKVYARKPEDVDMLKLVIEEEMRAIPLNMYYNAMNDFPKRCQLYLDANGEQFEAIK
;
A
#
# COMPACT_ATOMS: atom_id res chain seq x y z
N THR A 1 -0.61 4.24 40.23
CA THR A 1 0.36 3.83 39.21
C THR A 1 -0.44 3.31 38.05
N ASP A 2 -0.78 4.22 37.14
CA ASP A 2 -1.54 3.88 35.93
C ASP A 2 -0.59 3.11 35.02
N ALA A 3 -0.76 1.79 34.99
CA ALA A 3 -0.09 0.97 33.99
C ALA A 3 -0.69 1.36 32.64
N GLU A 4 0.11 1.96 31.75
CA GLU A 4 -0.28 2.12 30.35
C GLU A 4 -0.76 0.77 29.81
N PRO A 5 -1.90 0.71 29.12
CA PRO A 5 -2.39 -0.54 28.55
C PRO A 5 -1.33 -1.09 27.60
N THR A 6 -0.84 -2.29 27.92
CA THR A 6 0.23 -2.93 27.17
C THR A 6 -0.33 -3.34 25.81
N LYS A 7 0.08 -2.64 24.74
CA LYS A 7 -0.31 -2.98 23.37
C LYS A 7 -0.11 -4.47 23.12
N SER A 8 -1.13 -5.13 22.58
CA SER A 8 -1.10 -6.55 22.22
C SER A 8 0.02 -6.84 21.22
N ILE A 9 0.48 -8.08 21.13
CA ILE A 9 1.50 -8.50 20.15
C ILE A 9 1.07 -8.14 18.72
N ARG A 10 -0.23 -8.20 18.43
CA ARG A 10 -0.80 -7.80 17.15
C ARG A 10 -0.65 -6.30 16.90
N GLU A 11 -0.93 -5.47 17.90
CA GLU A 11 -0.74 -4.01 17.80
C GLU A 11 0.73 -3.61 17.69
N LYS A 12 1.63 -4.26 18.46
CA LYS A 12 3.08 -4.06 18.34
C LYS A 12 3.62 -4.49 16.97
N ARG A 13 3.04 -5.51 16.35
CA ARG A 13 3.41 -5.93 14.98
C ARG A 13 2.94 -4.93 13.93
N MET A 14 1.81 -4.24 14.16
CA MET A 14 1.33 -3.17 13.26
C MET A 14 2.22 -1.92 13.25
N GLU A 15 2.95 -1.65 14.34
CA GLU A 15 3.90 -0.52 14.45
C GLU A 15 5.12 -0.63 13.52
N PHE A 16 5.37 -1.82 12.95
CA PHE A 16 6.47 -2.04 12.01
C PHE A 16 6.01 -2.65 10.69
N CYS A 17 4.71 -2.57 10.39
CA CYS A 17 4.15 -3.13 9.18
C CYS A 17 4.60 -2.37 7.93
N GLU A 18 5.03 -3.14 6.94
CA GLU A 18 5.32 -2.67 5.60
C GLU A 18 4.25 -3.21 4.64
N PHE A 19 3.68 -2.33 3.82
CA PHE A 19 2.67 -2.69 2.83
C PHE A 19 3.29 -2.80 1.46
N VAL A 20 3.19 -3.99 0.86
CA VAL A 20 3.59 -4.22 -0.53
C VAL A 20 2.36 -4.19 -1.42
N VAL A 21 2.29 -3.17 -2.26
CA VAL A 21 1.10 -2.85 -3.04
C VAL A 21 1.42 -2.64 -4.51
N LYS A 22 0.41 -2.82 -5.35
CA LYS A 22 0.49 -2.54 -6.78
C LYS A 22 -0.75 -1.81 -7.27
N GLU A 23 -0.57 -0.90 -8.21
CA GLU A 23 -1.67 -0.20 -8.87
C GLU A 23 -1.33 0.08 -10.35
N SER A 24 -2.35 0.03 -11.21
CA SER A 24 -2.23 0.41 -12.61
C SER A 24 -2.69 1.85 -12.81
N ILE A 25 -1.81 2.70 -13.34
CA ILE A 25 -2.15 4.07 -13.74
C ILE A 25 -2.26 4.10 -15.26
N ARG A 26 -3.46 4.44 -15.77
CA ARG A 26 -3.74 4.53 -17.20
C ARG A 26 -4.15 5.96 -17.55
N LEU A 27 -3.45 6.54 -18.51
CA LEU A 27 -3.74 7.82 -19.14
C LEU A 27 -3.84 7.64 -20.66
N ARG A 28 -4.14 8.72 -21.37
CA ARG A 28 -4.16 8.70 -22.85
C ARG A 28 -2.80 8.36 -23.45
N CYS A 29 -1.72 8.80 -22.82
CA CYS A 29 -0.34 8.57 -23.26
C CYS A 29 0.13 7.11 -23.08
N GLY A 30 -0.57 6.31 -22.25
CA GLY A 30 -0.26 4.91 -22.03
C GLY A 30 -0.65 4.41 -20.65
N LYS A 31 -0.20 3.20 -20.31
CA LYS A 31 -0.46 2.54 -19.03
C LYS A 31 0.84 2.04 -18.41
N VAL A 32 0.98 2.27 -17.11
CA VAL A 32 2.06 1.72 -16.29
C VAL A 32 1.51 1.02 -15.07
N THR A 33 2.28 0.07 -14.51
CA THR A 33 2.01 -0.56 -13.23
C THR A 33 3.04 -0.11 -12.22
N VAL A 34 2.59 0.48 -11.12
CA VAL A 34 3.42 0.93 -10.01
C VAL A 34 3.37 -0.12 -8.92
N TRP A 35 4.54 -0.53 -8.46
CA TRP A 35 4.75 -1.35 -7.27
C TRP A 35 5.39 -0.48 -6.22
N ALA A 36 4.85 -0.49 -5.00
CA ALA A 36 5.40 0.28 -3.90
C ALA A 36 5.46 -0.56 -2.63
N ILE A 37 6.50 -0.33 -1.84
CA ILE A 37 6.65 -0.77 -0.47
C ILE A 37 6.60 0.49 0.38
N ILE A 38 5.60 0.61 1.25
CA ILE A 38 5.48 1.75 2.17
C ILE A 38 5.48 1.28 3.61
N GLY A 39 6.04 2.10 4.49
CA GLY A 39 6.14 1.86 5.92
C GLY A 39 5.88 3.14 6.72
N TRP A 40 6.03 3.04 8.03
CA TRP A 40 6.02 4.19 8.93
C TRP A 40 7.12 5.21 8.57
N GLU A 41 8.22 4.73 7.99
CA GLU A 41 9.35 5.55 7.52
C GLU A 41 9.16 6.12 6.10
N GLY A 42 7.97 5.95 5.50
CA GLY A 42 7.63 6.49 4.18
C GLY A 42 7.74 5.46 3.06
N LEU A 43 8.23 5.89 1.90
CA LEU A 43 8.43 5.02 0.73
C LEU A 43 9.73 4.23 0.87
N LEU A 44 9.63 2.92 1.07
CA LEU A 44 10.76 2.00 1.26
C LEU A 44 11.26 1.41 -0.06
N GLY A 45 10.39 1.32 -1.06
CA GLY A 45 10.77 0.82 -2.38
C GLY A 45 9.70 1.10 -3.41
N MET A 46 10.12 1.29 -4.66
CA MET A 46 9.20 1.46 -5.78
C MET A 46 9.75 0.87 -7.08
N ARG A 47 8.88 0.30 -7.91
CA ARG A 47 9.17 -0.10 -9.28
C ARG A 47 8.01 0.30 -10.19
N ILE A 48 8.32 0.85 -11.36
CA ILE A 48 7.34 1.20 -12.39
C ILE A 48 7.62 0.32 -13.60
N LEU A 49 6.60 -0.42 -14.03
CA LEU A 49 6.68 -1.37 -15.14
C LEU A 49 5.75 -0.92 -16.27
N ASP A 50 6.22 -1.07 -17.50
CA ASP A 50 5.40 -0.90 -18.69
C ASP A 50 4.34 -2.00 -18.78
N GLU A 51 3.22 -1.69 -19.46
CA GLU A 51 2.08 -2.60 -19.63
C GLU A 51 2.44 -3.98 -20.21
N ASN A 52 3.60 -4.10 -20.86
CA ASN A 52 4.07 -5.35 -21.48
C ASN A 52 4.61 -6.38 -20.48
N VAL A 53 4.69 -6.07 -19.18
CA VAL A 53 5.08 -7.05 -18.16
C VAL A 53 3.82 -7.56 -17.45
N MET A 54 3.13 -8.48 -18.13
CA MET A 54 2.06 -9.26 -17.53
C MET A 54 2.69 -10.25 -16.54
N GLN A 55 2.83 -9.85 -15.27
CA GLN A 55 2.87 -10.86 -14.21
C GLN A 55 1.44 -11.33 -14.04
N ASP A 56 1.17 -12.52 -14.59
CA ASP A 56 -0.06 -13.30 -14.51
C ASP A 56 -0.86 -12.97 -13.25
N GLY A 57 -2.17 -12.78 -13.42
CA GLY A 57 -3.14 -12.27 -12.43
C GLY A 57 -3.23 -12.96 -11.06
N ALA A 58 -2.24 -13.75 -10.63
CA ALA A 58 -1.96 -13.95 -9.23
C ALA A 58 -1.49 -12.63 -8.61
N PRO A 59 -2.06 -12.19 -7.48
CA PRO A 59 -1.42 -11.15 -6.72
C PRO A 59 0.01 -11.61 -6.35
N PRO A 60 1.02 -10.72 -6.39
CA PRO A 60 2.41 -11.02 -6.02
C PRO A 60 2.56 -11.83 -4.74
N HIS A 61 1.71 -11.52 -3.76
CA HIS A 61 1.72 -12.13 -2.44
C HIS A 61 1.33 -13.62 -2.43
N TYR A 62 0.93 -14.21 -3.56
CA TYR A 62 0.62 -15.63 -3.62
C TYR A 62 1.83 -16.51 -3.93
N ALA A 63 2.77 -16.02 -4.75
CA ALA A 63 3.95 -16.79 -5.17
C ALA A 63 4.87 -17.05 -3.97
N ILE A 64 5.30 -18.30 -3.78
CA ILE A 64 6.19 -18.70 -2.68
C ILE A 64 7.48 -17.88 -2.70
N ALA A 65 8.11 -17.73 -3.88
CA ALA A 65 9.35 -16.99 -4.04
C ALA A 65 9.24 -15.51 -3.64
N VAL A 66 8.10 -14.86 -3.94
CA VAL A 66 7.87 -13.48 -3.51
C VAL A 66 7.72 -13.41 -1.99
N ARG A 67 7.01 -14.36 -1.38
CA ARG A 67 6.88 -14.42 0.08
C ARG A 67 8.21 -14.66 0.79
N GLU A 68 9.04 -15.55 0.28
CA GLU A 68 10.39 -15.81 0.82
C GLU A 68 11.28 -14.55 0.74
N ILE A 69 11.22 -13.81 -0.37
CA ILE A 69 11.92 -12.52 -0.50
C ILE A 69 11.40 -11.51 0.52
N LEU A 70 10.07 -11.40 0.68
CA LEU A 70 9.46 -10.48 1.63
C LEU A 70 9.74 -10.87 3.09
N ASP A 71 9.77 -12.15 3.40
CA ASP A 71 10.11 -12.67 4.73
C ASP A 71 11.57 -12.35 5.10
N ASP A 72 12.49 -12.51 4.13
CA ASP A 72 13.91 -12.20 4.29
C ASP A 72 14.18 -10.68 4.40
N HIS A 73 13.61 -9.89 3.48
CA HIS A 73 13.88 -8.46 3.39
C HIS A 73 13.12 -7.64 4.43
N LEU A 74 11.88 -8.02 4.72
CA LEU A 74 10.99 -7.28 5.64
C LEU A 74 10.90 -7.96 7.01
N GLN A 75 11.73 -9.00 7.25
CA GLN A 75 11.89 -9.68 8.54
C GLN A 75 10.56 -10.18 9.13
N ASN A 76 9.69 -10.73 8.29
CA ASN A 76 8.33 -11.15 8.64
C ASN A 76 7.38 -10.02 9.12
N ARG A 77 7.64 -8.76 8.75
CA ARG A 77 6.84 -7.59 9.16
C ARG A 77 5.97 -7.02 8.03
N TRP A 78 5.50 -7.87 7.12
CA TRP A 78 4.68 -7.42 5.99
C TRP A 78 3.27 -7.99 6.05
N VAL A 79 2.31 -7.22 5.53
CA VAL A 79 0.89 -7.58 5.50
C VAL A 79 0.49 -8.08 4.12
N GLY A 80 -0.14 -9.24 4.07
CA GLY A 80 -0.68 -9.78 2.82
C GLY A 80 -1.32 -11.15 2.97
N ARG A 81 -1.97 -11.62 1.91
CA ARG A 81 -2.61 -12.93 1.91
C ARG A 81 -1.56 -14.02 2.04
N ARG A 82 -1.64 -14.86 3.07
CA ARG A 82 -0.63 -15.87 3.46
C ARG A 82 0.75 -15.29 3.84
N GLY A 83 0.78 -14.02 4.24
CA GLY A 83 1.96 -13.42 4.88
C GLY A 83 1.98 -13.65 6.40
N PRO A 84 3.05 -13.22 7.08
CA PRO A 84 3.20 -13.30 8.55
C PRO A 84 2.05 -12.61 9.31
N ILE A 85 1.50 -11.56 8.72
CA ILE A 85 0.27 -10.91 9.14
C ILE A 85 -0.77 -11.18 8.05
N GLU A 86 -1.55 -12.23 8.27
CA GLU A 86 -2.54 -12.69 7.29
C GLU A 86 -3.65 -11.66 7.13
N TRP A 87 -3.86 -11.25 5.88
CA TRP A 87 -4.96 -10.35 5.50
C TRP A 87 -6.11 -11.14 4.85
N PRO A 88 -7.37 -10.89 5.24
CA PRO A 88 -8.51 -11.59 4.67
C PRO A 88 -8.63 -11.34 3.15
N ALA A 89 -9.03 -12.38 2.43
CA ALA A 89 -9.31 -12.27 1.01
C ALA A 89 -10.56 -11.38 0.81
N ARG A 90 -10.51 -10.45 -0.15
CA ARG A 90 -11.56 -9.45 -0.47
C ARG A 90 -11.63 -8.21 0.44
N SER A 91 -10.58 -7.89 1.18
CA SER A 91 -10.43 -6.59 1.85
C SER A 91 -9.27 -5.74 1.31
N PRO A 92 -9.12 -5.57 -0.03
CA PRO A 92 -8.10 -4.68 -0.58
C PRO A 92 -8.29 -3.24 -0.06
N ASP A 93 -9.52 -2.78 0.14
CA ASP A 93 -9.84 -1.38 0.49
C ASP A 93 -9.37 -0.91 1.90
N LEU A 94 -8.74 -1.79 2.67
CA LEU A 94 -8.33 -1.47 4.03
C LEU A 94 -6.87 -1.06 4.15
N THR A 95 -6.03 -1.23 3.11
CA THR A 95 -4.63 -0.81 3.21
C THR A 95 -4.50 0.70 3.09
N ALA A 96 -3.49 1.28 3.75
CA ALA A 96 -3.12 2.70 3.62
C ALA A 96 -2.94 3.14 2.16
N CYS A 97 -2.58 2.21 1.29
CA CYS A 97 -2.39 2.49 -0.12
C CYS A 97 -3.73 2.66 -0.86
N ASP A 98 -4.70 1.83 -0.55
CA ASP A 98 -5.98 1.76 -1.27
C ASP A 98 -6.90 2.93 -0.90
N PHE A 99 -6.95 3.34 0.37
CA PHE A 99 -7.79 4.48 0.78
C PHE A 99 -7.14 5.85 0.59
N TRP A 100 -5.81 5.93 0.43
CA TRP A 100 -5.09 7.21 0.38
C TRP A 100 -4.10 7.30 -0.78
N LEU A 101 -3.04 6.48 -0.79
CA LEU A 101 -1.90 6.66 -1.69
C LEU A 101 -2.30 6.72 -3.17
N TRP A 102 -3.13 5.77 -3.62
CA TRP A 102 -3.49 5.68 -5.03
C TRP A 102 -4.42 6.80 -5.48
N GLY A 103 -5.34 7.24 -4.62
CA GLY A 103 -6.17 8.41 -4.88
C GLY A 103 -5.32 9.68 -5.01
N TYR A 104 -4.44 9.91 -4.04
CA TYR A 104 -3.51 11.04 -4.02
C TYR A 104 -2.61 11.07 -5.26
N LEU A 105 -1.95 9.95 -5.57
CA LEU A 105 -1.02 9.86 -6.68
C LEU A 105 -1.73 10.09 -8.03
N LYS A 106 -2.89 9.47 -8.25
CA LYS A 106 -3.66 9.64 -9.49
C LYS A 106 -4.07 11.11 -9.67
N GLU A 107 -4.53 11.78 -8.62
CA GLU A 107 -4.89 13.20 -8.67
C GLU A 107 -3.72 14.06 -9.16
N LYS A 108 -2.53 13.88 -8.56
CA LYS A 108 -1.32 14.64 -8.90
C LYS A 108 -0.81 14.37 -10.31
N VAL A 109 -0.72 13.08 -10.68
CA VAL A 109 -0.28 12.67 -12.01
C VAL A 109 -1.23 13.19 -13.09
N TYR A 110 -2.55 13.14 -12.86
CA TYR A 110 -3.56 13.62 -13.81
C TYR A 110 -3.51 15.14 -13.99
N ALA A 111 -3.20 15.89 -12.92
CA ALA A 111 -3.04 17.33 -13.00
C ALA A 111 -1.85 17.75 -13.89
N ARG A 112 -0.77 16.96 -13.92
CA ARG A 112 0.44 17.24 -14.69
C ARG A 112 0.38 16.87 -16.17
N LYS A 113 -0.62 16.06 -16.57
CA LYS A 113 -0.93 15.72 -17.98
C LYS A 113 0.29 15.26 -18.80
N PRO A 114 1.01 14.19 -18.40
CA PRO A 114 2.14 13.69 -19.16
C PRO A 114 1.73 13.28 -20.57
N GLU A 115 2.58 13.60 -21.55
CA GLU A 115 2.29 13.42 -22.98
C GLU A 115 2.69 12.03 -23.52
N ASP A 116 3.66 11.38 -22.89
CA ASP A 116 4.14 10.04 -23.21
C ASP A 116 4.35 9.19 -21.95
N VAL A 117 4.71 7.92 -22.15
CA VAL A 117 4.91 6.94 -21.06
C VAL A 117 6.12 7.28 -20.20
N ASP A 118 7.18 7.83 -20.77
CA ASP A 118 8.41 8.14 -20.02
C ASP A 118 8.19 9.34 -19.10
N MET A 119 7.48 10.36 -19.59
CA MET A 119 7.01 11.48 -18.78
C MET A 119 6.03 11.02 -17.70
N LEU A 120 5.15 10.06 -18.00
CA LEU A 120 4.27 9.46 -16.99
C LEU A 120 5.06 8.79 -15.87
N LYS A 121 6.08 7.98 -16.21
CA LYS A 121 6.98 7.37 -15.21
C LYS A 121 7.68 8.42 -14.37
N LEU A 122 8.28 9.42 -15.01
CA LEU A 122 9.00 10.51 -14.34
C LEU A 122 8.09 11.24 -13.36
N VAL A 123 6.89 11.63 -13.80
CA VAL A 123 5.91 12.30 -12.95
C VAL A 123 5.54 11.44 -11.75
N ILE A 124 5.26 10.15 -11.95
CA ILE A 124 4.96 9.23 -10.84
C ILE A 124 6.12 9.19 -9.84
N GLU A 125 7.37 9.11 -10.31
CA GLU A 125 8.53 9.11 -9.43
C GLU A 125 8.68 10.40 -8.63
N GLU A 126 8.50 11.54 -9.28
CA GLU A 126 8.58 12.85 -8.63
C GLU A 126 7.48 13.01 -7.58
N GLU A 127 6.23 12.69 -7.92
CA GLU A 127 5.11 12.81 -6.99
C GLU A 127 5.27 11.86 -5.80
N MET A 128 5.68 10.60 -6.03
CA MET A 128 5.91 9.63 -4.96
C MET A 128 7.05 10.04 -4.02
N ARG A 129 8.15 10.57 -4.56
CA ARG A 129 9.27 11.07 -3.73
C ARG A 129 8.93 12.37 -3.00
N ALA A 130 8.01 13.17 -3.52
CA ALA A 130 7.58 14.43 -2.92
C ALA A 130 6.57 14.23 -1.78
N ILE A 131 6.02 13.03 -1.57
CA ILE A 131 5.10 12.77 -0.47
C ILE A 131 5.84 12.96 0.86
N PRO A 132 5.39 13.88 1.73
CA PRO A 132 6.05 14.13 2.99
C PRO A 132 5.78 12.99 3.98
N LEU A 133 6.76 12.72 4.83
CA LEU A 133 6.74 11.60 5.77
C LEU A 133 5.52 11.60 6.71
N ASN A 134 5.03 12.77 7.11
CA ASN A 134 3.83 12.90 7.94
C ASN A 134 2.56 12.34 7.30
N MET A 135 2.44 12.37 5.97
CA MET A 135 1.28 11.77 5.30
C MET A 135 1.28 10.25 5.39
N TYR A 136 2.46 9.62 5.28
CA TYR A 136 2.60 8.19 5.55
C TYR A 136 2.24 7.88 7.01
N TYR A 137 2.78 8.63 7.98
CA TYR A 137 2.45 8.44 9.40
C TYR A 137 0.95 8.55 9.67
N ASN A 138 0.26 9.52 9.07
CA ASN A 138 -1.19 9.68 9.25
C ASN A 138 -1.96 8.49 8.69
N ALA A 139 -1.62 8.05 7.47
CA ALA A 139 -2.27 6.89 6.86
C ALA A 139 -2.04 5.60 7.66
N MET A 140 -0.82 5.40 8.19
CA MET A 140 -0.51 4.26 9.06
C MET A 140 -1.24 4.32 10.41
N ASN A 141 -1.44 5.50 10.97
CA ASN A 141 -2.21 5.68 12.22
C ASN A 141 -3.72 5.47 12.04
N ASP A 142 -4.25 5.74 10.84
CA ASP A 142 -5.66 5.52 10.55
C ASP A 142 -5.98 4.07 10.19
N PHE A 143 -4.97 3.30 9.79
CA PHE A 143 -5.12 1.89 9.44
C PHE A 143 -5.74 1.04 10.56
N PRO A 144 -5.24 1.06 11.83
CA PRO A 144 -5.89 0.31 12.92
C PRO A 144 -7.35 0.72 13.17
N LYS A 145 -7.67 2.02 13.06
CA LYS A 145 -9.05 2.51 13.22
C LYS A 145 -9.96 1.95 12.14
N ARG A 146 -9.50 1.92 10.89
CA ARG A 146 -10.22 1.35 9.74
C ARG A 146 -10.40 -0.17 9.89
N CYS A 147 -9.39 -0.87 10.42
CA CYS A 147 -9.53 -2.29 10.75
C CYS A 147 -10.63 -2.53 11.78
N GLN A 148 -10.68 -1.71 12.84
CA GLN A 148 -11.70 -1.81 13.86
C GLN A 148 -13.10 -1.55 13.29
N LEU A 149 -13.25 -0.50 12.48
CA LEU A 149 -14.52 -0.21 11.79
C LEU A 149 -14.98 -1.39 10.92
N TYR A 150 -14.06 -2.05 10.20
CA TYR A 150 -14.37 -3.24 9.40
C TYR A 150 -14.79 -4.47 10.24
N LEU A 151 -14.27 -4.60 11.46
CA LEU A 151 -14.68 -5.65 12.38
C LEU A 151 -16.06 -5.37 12.97
N ASP A 152 -16.32 -4.12 13.39
CA ASP A 152 -17.61 -3.68 13.93
C ASP A 152 -18.74 -3.81 12.88
N ALA A 153 -18.34 -3.70 11.62
CA ALA A 153 -19.09 -3.88 10.40
C ALA A 153 -19.45 -5.34 10.01
N ASN A 154 -19.03 -6.34 10.80
CA ASN A 154 -19.11 -7.77 10.43
C ASN A 154 -18.48 -8.12 9.06
N GLY A 155 -17.50 -7.33 8.62
CA GLY A 155 -16.79 -7.55 7.37
C GLY A 155 -17.50 -7.10 6.08
N GLU A 156 -18.59 -6.34 6.20
CA GLU A 156 -19.16 -5.63 5.04
C GLU A 156 -18.27 -4.44 4.62
N GLN A 157 -18.43 -3.98 3.38
CA GLN A 157 -17.63 -2.88 2.81
C GLN A 157 -18.20 -1.55 3.31
N PHE A 158 -17.40 -0.75 4.05
CA PHE A 158 -17.83 0.56 4.57
C PHE A 158 -17.11 1.69 3.84
N GLU A 159 -17.87 2.64 3.28
CA GLU A 159 -17.37 3.97 2.92
C GLU A 159 -17.31 4.84 4.20
N ALA A 160 -16.23 4.74 4.97
CA ALA A 160 -16.07 5.57 6.17
C ALA A 160 -15.42 6.93 5.85
N ILE A 161 -16.30 7.94 5.69
CA ILE A 161 -16.24 9.35 6.12
C ILE A 161 -15.15 10.27 5.50
N LYS A 162 -15.64 11.35 4.88
CA LYS A 162 -14.91 12.52 4.35
C LYS A 162 -14.32 13.41 5.44
#